data_AF-A0A3D1F9F3-F1
#
_entry.id   AF-A0A3D1F9F3-F1
#
_cell.length_a   1.000
_cell.length_b   1.000
_cell.length_c   1.000
_cell.angle_alpha   90.00
_cell.angle_beta   90.00
_cell.angle_gamma   90.00
#
_symmetry.space_group_name_H-M   'P 1'
#
loop_
_entity.id
_entity.type
_entity.pdbx_description
1 polymer ?
#
loop_
_entity_poly.entity_id
_entity_poly.type
_entity_poly.pdbx_seq_one_letter_code
_entity_poly.pdbx_strand_id
1 'polypeptide(L)' 'ASVGDCDEIVSSSRVGFILRNFNAEKLNSAADEFLSALRSKDDLRGRCRELAEKYFSLESGSTLYYKVYESII' A
#
# COMPACT_ATOMS: atom_id res chain seq x y z
N ALA A 1 1.22 -2.72 18.93
CA ALA A 1 2.54 -2.83 18.30
C ALA A 1 2.35 -2.54 16.82
N SER A 2 2.90 -1.43 16.31
CA SER A 2 2.76 -1.07 14.89
C SER A 2 3.73 -1.94 14.09
N VAL A 3 3.23 -2.63 13.06
CA VAL A 3 4.07 -3.40 12.15
C VAL A 3 4.50 -2.45 11.03
N GLY A 4 5.70 -1.86 11.18
CA GLY A 4 6.39 -1.10 10.14
C GLY A 4 5.60 0.09 9.56
N ASP A 5 5.92 0.42 8.31
CA ASP A 5 5.43 1.59 7.59
C ASP A 5 4.12 1.32 6.81
N CYS A 6 3.44 0.21 7.11
CA CYS A 6 2.25 -0.22 6.38
C CYS A 6 1.10 0.79 6.48
N ASP A 7 0.88 1.39 7.66
CA ASP A 7 -0.13 2.44 7.85
C ASP A 7 0.16 3.64 6.92
N GLU A 8 1.42 4.06 6.81
CA GLU A 8 1.83 5.19 5.98
C GLU A 8 1.71 4.86 4.49
N ILE A 9 2.15 3.66 4.10
CA ILE A 9 2.07 3.17 2.73
C ILE A 9 0.60 3.10 2.27
N VAL A 10 -0.29 2.51 3.07
CA VAL A 10 -1.72 2.35 2.73
C VAL A 10 -2.43 3.71 2.68
N SER A 11 -2.19 4.59 3.65
CA SER A 11 -2.84 5.90 3.71
C SER A 11 -2.40 6.85 2.60
N SER A 12 -1.10 6.89 2.27
CA SER A 12 -0.56 7.77 1.22
C SER A 12 -0.92 7.33 -0.21
N SER A 13 -1.10 6.02 -0.42
CA SER A 13 -1.35 5.46 -1.75
C SER A 13 -2.81 5.12 -2.02
N ARG A 14 -3.71 5.23 -1.03
CA ARG A 14 -5.15 4.89 -1.05
C ARG A 14 -5.46 3.56 -1.76
N VAL A 15 -4.65 2.54 -1.48
CA VAL A 15 -4.84 1.16 -1.99
C VAL A 15 -5.50 0.22 -0.98
N GLY A 16 -5.87 0.72 0.19
CA GLY A 16 -6.48 -0.05 1.27
C GLY A 16 -6.98 0.83 2.40
N PHE A 17 -7.46 0.18 3.47
CA PHE A 17 -8.07 0.84 4.62
C PHE A 17 -7.42 0.36 5.92
N ILE A 18 -7.23 1.28 6.87
CA ILE A 18 -6.64 0.97 8.17
C ILE A 18 -7.76 0.87 9.20
N LEU A 19 -8.01 -0.35 9.67
CA LEU A 19 -8.96 -0.61 10.74
C LEU A 19 -8.26 -0.52 12.10
N ARG A 20 -8.54 0.54 12.86
CA ARG A 20 -8.00 0.73 14.23
C ARG A 20 -8.87 0.06 15.31
N ASN A 21 -10.10 -0.30 14.99
CA ASN A 21 -11.04 -0.99 15.88
C ASN A 21 -11.95 -1.90 15.04
N PHE A 22 -12.32 -3.04 15.59
CA PHE A 22 -13.14 -4.08 14.95
C PHE A 22 -14.61 -4.07 15.43
N ASN A 23 -15.08 -2.94 15.98
CA ASN A 23 -16.50 -2.81 16.30
C ASN A 23 -17.36 -2.74 15.03
N ALA A 24 -18.65 -3.08 15.18
CA ALA A 24 -19.58 -3.19 14.05
C ALA A 24 -19.70 -1.89 13.24
N GLU A 25 -19.71 -0.73 13.91
CA GLU A 25 -19.79 0.57 13.24
C GLU A 25 -18.58 0.81 12.33
N LYS A 26 -17.36 0.55 12.83
CA LYS A 26 -16.11 0.73 12.06
C LYS A 26 -15.97 -0.27 10.92
N LEU A 27 -16.41 -1.51 11.13
CA LEU A 27 -16.44 -2.51 10.08
C LEU A 27 -17.40 -2.11 8.96
N ASN A 28 -18.60 -1.64 9.30
CA ASN A 28 -19.58 -1.20 8.30
C ASN A 28 -19.07 0.02 7.52
N SER A 29 -18.54 1.03 8.19
CA SER A 29 -18.00 2.22 7.51
C SER A 29 -16.85 1.88 6.56
N ALA A 30 -15.96 0.97 6.97
CA ALA A 30 -14.84 0.54 6.14
C ALA A 30 -15.30 -0.30 4.93
N ALA A 31 -16.33 -1.12 5.10
CA ALA A 31 -16.92 -1.88 4.01
C ALA A 31 -17.56 -0.95 2.96
N ASP A 32 -18.27 0.09 3.39
CA ASP A 32 -18.86 1.10 2.50
C ASP A 32 -17.77 1.85 1.71
N GLU A 33 -16.72 2.27 2.40
CA GLU A 33 -15.57 2.96 1.79
C GLU A 33 -14.87 2.07 0.75
N PHE A 34 -14.64 0.80 1.09
CA PHE A 34 -14.08 -0.20 0.19
C PHE A 34 -14.93 -0.44 -1.05
N LEU A 35 -16.24 -0.61 -0.88
CA LEU A 35 -17.17 -0.76 -2.00
C LEU A 35 -17.21 0.49 -2.88
N SER A 36 -17.09 1.69 -2.30
CA SER A 36 -17.01 2.94 -3.07
C SER A 36 -15.74 3.00 -3.92
N ALA A 37 -14.60 2.59 -3.38
CA ALA A 37 -13.32 2.60 -4.07
C ALA A 37 -13.33 1.63 -5.27
N LEU A 38 -13.91 0.44 -5.09
CA LEU A 38 -14.08 -0.55 -6.16
C LEU A 38 -15.00 -0.08 -7.29
N ARG A 39 -16.00 0.75 -6.97
CA ARG A 39 -16.96 1.28 -7.96
C ARG A 39 -16.50 2.57 -8.63
N SER A 40 -15.47 3.21 -8.09
CA SER A 40 -14.92 4.41 -8.68
C SER A 40 -14.32 4.12 -10.06
N LYS A 41 -14.29 5.12 -10.95
CA LYS A 41 -13.58 5.03 -12.23
C LYS A 41 -12.06 5.17 -12.08
N ASP A 42 -11.58 5.35 -10.84
CA ASP A 42 -10.15 5.45 -10.52
C ASP A 42 -9.50 4.06 -10.66
N ASP A 43 -8.28 4.02 -11.20
CA ASP A 43 -7.55 2.77 -11.44
C ASP A 43 -6.92 2.21 -10.16
N LEU A 44 -7.77 1.68 -9.27
CA LEU A 44 -7.33 1.03 -8.04
C LEU A 44 -6.36 -0.13 -8.34
N ARG A 45 -6.61 -0.90 -9.40
CA ARG A 45 -5.77 -2.03 -9.78
C ARG A 45 -4.37 -1.57 -10.18
N GLY A 46 -4.26 -0.54 -11.02
CA GLY A 46 -2.99 0.06 -11.41
C GLY A 46 -2.21 0.55 -10.20
N ARG A 47 -2.85 1.30 -9.31
CA ARG A 47 -2.22 1.82 -8.08
C ARG A 47 -1.73 0.71 -7.15
N CYS A 48 -2.52 -0.35 -6.97
CA CYS A 48 -2.08 -1.52 -6.21
C CYS A 48 -0.84 -2.17 -6.84
N ARG A 49 -0.82 -2.31 -8.17
CA ARG A 49 0.31 -2.90 -8.89
C ARG A 49 1.56 -2.02 -8.79
N GLU A 50 1.45 -0.73 -9.08
CA GLU A 50 2.56 0.22 -9.01
C GLU A 50 3.19 0.25 -7.61
N LEU A 51 2.35 0.24 -6.57
CA LEU A 51 2.84 0.21 -5.20
C LEU A 51 3.58 -1.10 -4.89
N ALA A 52 3.04 -2.23 -5.33
CA ALA A 52 3.66 -3.53 -5.13
C ALA A 52 5.01 -3.64 -5.85
N GLU A 53 5.10 -3.14 -7.08
CA GLU A 53 6.35 -3.07 -7.84
C GLU A 53 7.35 -2.14 -7.15
N LYS A 54 6.91 -0.99 -6.63
CA LYS A 54 7.80 -0.02 -5.97
C LYS A 54 8.41 -0.54 -4.67
N TYR A 55 7.60 -1.13 -3.78
CA TYR A 55 8.04 -1.47 -2.42
C TYR A 55 8.37 -2.95 -2.21
N PHE A 56 7.82 -3.84 -3.03
CA PHE A 56 7.92 -5.29 -2.81
C PHE A 56 8.57 -6.05 -3.98
N SER A 57 9.01 -5.37 -5.05
CA SER A 57 9.75 -6.00 -6.14
C SER A 57 11.18 -6.34 -5.72
N LEU A 58 11.52 -7.63 -5.78
CA LEU A 58 12.89 -8.11 -5.56
C LEU A 58 13.84 -7.63 -6.67
N GLU A 59 13.39 -7.58 -7.92
CA GLU A 59 14.20 -7.13 -9.04
C GLU A 59 14.59 -5.65 -8.89
N SER A 60 13.60 -4.80 -8.61
CA SER A 60 13.82 -3.37 -8.41
C SER A 60 14.63 -3.12 -7.13
N GLY A 61 14.31 -3.83 -6.04
CA GLY A 61 15.02 -3.73 -4.77
C GLY A 61 16.50 -4.13 -4.88
N SER A 62 16.80 -5.26 -5.52
CA SER A 62 18.18 -5.72 -5.71
C SER A 62 18.98 -4.79 -6.62
N THR A 63 18.37 -4.26 -7.68
CA THR A 63 19.00 -3.25 -8.56
C THR A 63 19.35 -1.97 -7.81
N LEU A 64 18.43 -1.45 -6.99
CA LEU A 64 18.68 -0.25 -6.17
C LEU A 64 19.78 -0.50 -5.14
N TYR A 65 19.74 -1.65 -4.47
CA TYR A 65 20.75 -2.04 -3.50
C TYR A 65 22.14 -2.16 -4.15
N TYR A 66 22.23 -2.78 -5.32
CA TYR A 66 23.48 -2.90 -6.07
C TYR A 66 24.07 -1.53 -6.45
N LYS A 67 23.25 -0.57 -6.89
CA LYS A 67 23.71 0.80 -7.19
C LYS A 67 24.33 1.52 -5.99
N VAL A 68 23.83 1.24 -4.77
CA VAL A 68 24.43 1.79 -3.55
C VAL A 68 25.86 1.26 -3.38
N TYR A 69 26.09 -0.04 -3.62
CA TYR A 69 27.43 -0.62 -3.56
C TYR A 69 28.35 -0.08 -4.65
N GLU A 70 27.87 0.10 -5.89
CA GLU A 70 28.67 0.73 -6.95
C GLU A 70 29.08 2.17 -6.62
N SER A 71 28.32 2.89 -5.79
CA SER A 71 28.65 4.28 -5.46
C SER A 71 29.79 4.44 -4.44
N ILE A 72 30.21 3.35 -3.78
CA ILE A 72 31.20 3.36 -2.70
C ILE A 72 32.46 2.53 -3.01
N ILE A 73 32.50 1.86 -4.16
CA ILE A 73 33.64 1.10 -4.68
C ILE A 73 34.21 1.85 -5.88
#